data_AF-A0A521S6G5-F1
#
_entry.id   AF-A0A521S6G5-F1
#
_cell.length_a   1.000
_cell.length_b   1.000
_cell.length_c   1.000
_cell.angle_alpha   90.00
_cell.angle_beta   90.00
_cell.angle_gamma   90.00
#
_symmetry.space_group_name_H-M   'P 1'
#
loop_
_entity.id
_entity.type
_entity.pdbx_description
1 polymer ?
#
loop_
_entity_poly.entity_id
_entity_poly.type
_entity_poly.pdbx_seq_one_letter_code
_entity_poly.pdbx_strand_id
1 'polypeptide(L)'
;MVSQPIDLLAVASWYPSRLDPIAGRFVADQLEALAATGLVRPSAASFEPAEVIGSGAVRSRIAALVSDLAAEPVRARPGLFRIPAPGASGAVAAPPIPIARLTIPSGRNPAAGALHGAVARDAALAALAERYEHGREHDLPRPTLVHAHTVYPDGAAAATLAHRLGVPLVLTEHASFVARLIAEPAVRARYEATVAAAERLVVVSRVLAGELVAALPAVEPRLTVIPNGIPVESFPLVARGDRVADELVFVGYRKASKGIETLLRAFAVVVADRPSTTLRLVGSSPSDEIERGWHRLAAELGIGAAVRFDPAADRNGVGAALARASLFVHPSPRETFGVVAVEALATGLPVVAADSGGVTEILGDEPDALGCVVPGNDHLALAAGIRMSLGRIGTFDPERLRAAVVGRFDAATVARRLTDLYLEVLEQSRPRPAAAPSSHAAAAVPASTPSEAAATGRRRVLVAIDPDRAALVARLAGDARSGLVLVTSAGFSKAAGDGLAGIVETDLGGRVRALADAAALGPPVTGVRRILRAVRHPLAVARRRGWLPGLERLVEQRGARAIRSAIARAGEHGASPTDIICVDGVDHLAARSVLAAGEARLAHGGFRRLGDEA
;
A
#
# COMPACT_ATOMS: atom_id res chain seq x y z
N MET A 1 -34.81 15.39 5.35
CA MET A 1 -34.80 14.01 4.80
C MET A 1 -34.14 14.06 3.45
N VAL A 2 -32.93 13.50 3.31
CA VAL A 2 -32.26 13.41 2.01
C VAL A 2 -33.00 12.36 1.18
N SER A 3 -33.52 12.75 0.02
CA SER A 3 -34.30 11.85 -0.84
C SER A 3 -33.44 10.84 -1.61
N GLN A 4 -32.11 10.94 -1.53
CA GLN A 4 -31.15 10.05 -2.17
C GLN A 4 -29.95 9.77 -1.25
N PRO A 5 -29.34 8.56 -1.31
CA PRO A 5 -28.16 8.23 -0.53
C PRO A 5 -26.94 9.05 -0.99
N ILE A 6 -25.98 9.27 -0.08
CA ILE A 6 -24.71 9.92 -0.37
C ILE A 6 -23.83 8.96 -1.18
N ASP A 7 -23.63 9.25 -2.46
CA ASP A 7 -22.67 8.53 -3.30
C ASP A 7 -21.24 8.93 -2.91
N LEU A 8 -20.57 8.10 -2.11
CA LEU A 8 -19.25 8.36 -1.55
C LEU A 8 -18.16 7.68 -2.38
N LEU A 9 -17.12 8.42 -2.77
CA LEU A 9 -15.88 7.86 -3.28
C LEU A 9 -14.77 7.99 -2.22
N ALA A 10 -14.41 6.86 -1.62
CA ALA A 10 -13.29 6.76 -0.71
C ALA A 10 -11.96 6.63 -1.48
N VAL A 11 -10.93 7.41 -1.13
CA VAL A 11 -9.58 7.31 -1.70
C VAL A 11 -8.63 6.85 -0.61
N ALA A 12 -8.08 5.64 -0.73
CA ALA A 12 -7.31 5.05 0.37
C ALA A 12 -6.23 4.08 -0.11
N SER A 13 -4.96 4.43 0.15
CA SER A 13 -3.83 3.48 0.12
C SER A 13 -3.94 2.45 1.23
N TRP A 14 -4.65 2.79 2.31
CA TRP A 14 -4.86 1.95 3.49
C TRP A 14 -6.15 1.14 3.36
N TYR A 15 -6.60 0.84 2.14
CA TYR A 15 -7.62 -0.17 1.88
C TYR A 15 -6.93 -1.53 1.60
N PRO A 16 -7.47 -2.67 2.04
CA PRO A 16 -6.88 -3.99 1.77
C PRO A 16 -6.47 -4.21 0.31
N SER A 17 -5.19 -4.52 0.09
CA SER A 17 -4.61 -4.76 -1.24
C SER A 17 -4.65 -6.24 -1.61
N ARG A 18 -4.35 -6.58 -2.88
CA ARG A 18 -4.21 -8.01 -3.26
C ARG A 18 -2.98 -8.67 -2.64
N LEU A 19 -1.95 -7.88 -2.36
CA LEU A 19 -0.68 -8.35 -1.82
C LEU A 19 -0.68 -8.38 -0.29
N ASP A 20 -1.58 -7.59 0.31
CA ASP A 20 -1.76 -7.49 1.75
C ASP A 20 -3.26 -7.30 2.04
N PRO A 21 -4.01 -8.41 2.16
CA PRO A 21 -5.46 -8.38 2.38
C PRO A 21 -5.85 -8.02 3.82
N ILE A 22 -4.89 -7.84 4.72
CA ILE A 22 -5.11 -7.58 6.15
C ILE A 22 -4.76 -6.12 6.49
N ALA A 23 -3.74 -5.54 5.86
CA ALA A 23 -3.38 -4.15 6.09
C ALA A 23 -4.52 -3.18 5.77
N GLY A 24 -4.74 -2.22 6.66
CA GLY A 24 -5.72 -1.16 6.43
C GLY A 24 -7.18 -1.59 6.56
N ARG A 25 -7.45 -2.80 7.11
CA ARG A 25 -8.80 -3.35 7.19
C ARG A 25 -9.84 -2.42 7.85
N PHE A 26 -9.45 -1.58 8.80
CA PHE A 26 -10.34 -0.60 9.43
C PHE A 26 -10.97 0.40 8.43
N VAL A 27 -10.32 0.71 7.30
CA VAL A 27 -10.93 1.52 6.22
C VAL A 27 -12.06 0.74 5.56
N ALA A 28 -11.83 -0.54 5.25
CA ALA A 28 -12.87 -1.39 4.69
C ALA A 28 -14.07 -1.53 5.64
N ASP A 29 -13.81 -1.73 6.94
CA ASP A 29 -14.87 -1.83 7.96
C ASP A 29 -15.66 -0.53 8.08
N GLN A 30 -14.99 0.62 7.99
CA GLN A 30 -15.66 1.91 8.00
C GLN A 30 -16.59 2.04 6.78
N LEU A 31 -16.15 1.64 5.58
CA LEU A 31 -17.00 1.67 4.38
C LEU A 31 -18.14 0.65 4.45
N GLU A 32 -17.89 -0.56 4.95
CA GLU A 32 -18.92 -1.58 5.17
C GLU A 32 -19.99 -1.09 6.16
N ALA A 33 -19.58 -0.46 7.27
CA ALA A 33 -20.48 0.12 8.26
C ALA A 33 -21.25 1.34 7.72
N LEU A 34 -20.62 2.19 6.90
CA LEU A 34 -21.29 3.29 6.20
C LEU A 34 -22.35 2.75 5.22
N ALA A 35 -22.03 1.72 4.46
CA ALA A 35 -22.98 1.08 3.54
C ALA A 35 -24.18 0.48 4.29
N ALA A 36 -23.93 -0.13 5.45
CA ALA A 36 -24.96 -0.71 6.31
C ALA A 36 -25.96 0.32 6.87
N THR A 37 -25.63 1.62 6.86
CA THR A 37 -26.59 2.68 7.24
C THR A 37 -27.74 2.84 6.25
N GLY A 38 -27.56 2.42 4.99
CA GLY A 38 -28.48 2.70 3.88
C GLY A 38 -28.52 4.17 3.43
N LEU A 39 -27.84 5.07 4.14
CA LEU A 39 -27.76 6.51 3.83
C LEU A 39 -26.55 6.86 2.98
N VAL A 40 -25.53 5.99 2.95
CA VAL A 40 -24.30 6.16 2.18
C VAL A 40 -24.14 4.99 1.23
N ARG A 41 -23.83 5.28 -0.04
CA ARG A 41 -23.42 4.30 -1.05
C ARG A 41 -21.92 4.47 -1.31
N PRO A 42 -21.05 3.77 -0.55
CA PRO A 42 -19.61 3.90 -0.71
C PRO A 42 -19.07 3.09 -1.89
N SER A 43 -18.05 3.65 -2.52
CA SER A 43 -17.13 3.02 -3.46
C SER A 43 -15.70 3.39 -3.06
N ALA A 44 -14.70 2.62 -3.50
CA ALA A 44 -13.31 2.87 -3.13
C ALA A 44 -12.38 2.94 -4.35
N ALA A 45 -11.46 3.90 -4.34
CA ALA A 45 -10.26 3.92 -5.16
C ALA A 45 -9.06 3.57 -4.27
N SER A 46 -8.51 2.37 -4.48
CA SER A 46 -7.35 1.86 -3.76
C SER A 46 -6.14 1.82 -4.68
N PHE A 47 -4.95 2.02 -4.13
CA PHE A 47 -3.72 2.03 -4.92
C PHE A 47 -2.95 0.70 -4.83
N GLU A 48 -2.57 0.15 -5.98
CA GLU A 48 -1.78 -1.07 -6.09
C GLU A 48 -0.33 -0.70 -6.46
N PRO A 49 0.63 -0.82 -5.54
CA PRO A 49 2.00 -0.42 -5.79
C PRO A 49 2.71 -1.38 -6.75
N ALA A 50 3.26 -0.84 -7.83
CA ALA A 50 4.15 -1.50 -8.77
C ALA A 50 5.60 -1.07 -8.50
N GLU A 51 6.41 -2.00 -8.00
CA GLU A 51 7.79 -1.71 -7.59
C GLU A 51 8.65 -1.24 -8.78
N VAL A 52 9.26 -0.05 -8.65
CA VAL A 52 10.23 0.52 -9.59
C VAL A 52 11.64 0.50 -9.01
N ILE A 53 12.57 -0.08 -9.76
CA ILE A 53 13.97 -0.28 -9.38
C ILE A 53 14.90 0.50 -10.32
N GLY A 54 16.04 0.97 -9.81
CA GLY A 54 17.02 1.74 -10.59
C GLY A 54 17.65 2.87 -9.78
N SER A 55 18.49 3.70 -10.42
CA SER A 55 18.97 4.97 -9.86
C SER A 55 17.86 6.03 -9.79
N GLY A 56 18.08 7.17 -9.14
CA GLY A 56 17.05 8.22 -8.95
C GLY A 56 16.34 8.62 -10.24
N ALA A 57 17.11 9.08 -11.24
CA ALA A 57 16.57 9.48 -12.54
C ALA A 57 15.88 8.32 -13.27
N VAL A 58 16.47 7.12 -13.25
CA VAL A 58 15.87 5.93 -13.90
C VAL A 58 14.54 5.57 -13.25
N ARG A 59 14.46 5.57 -11.91
CA ARG A 59 13.21 5.30 -11.18
C ARG A 59 12.14 6.33 -11.51
N SER A 60 12.47 7.62 -11.53
CA SER A 60 11.49 8.67 -11.84
C SER A 60 10.89 8.51 -13.23
N ARG A 61 11.74 8.17 -14.21
CA ARG A 61 11.23 7.99 -15.57
C ARG A 61 10.46 6.67 -15.75
N ILE A 62 10.86 5.57 -15.10
CA ILE A 62 10.05 4.33 -15.04
C ILE A 62 8.71 4.60 -14.35
N ALA A 63 8.71 5.39 -13.28
CA ALA A 63 7.49 5.77 -12.57
C ALA A 63 6.52 6.55 -13.47
N ALA A 64 7.02 7.47 -14.30
CA ALA A 64 6.21 8.17 -15.30
C ALA A 64 5.59 7.18 -16.30
N LEU A 65 6.38 6.28 -16.88
CA LEU A 65 5.89 5.27 -17.82
C LEU A 65 4.83 4.35 -17.19
N VAL A 66 5.05 3.88 -15.96
CA VAL A 66 4.07 3.05 -15.23
C VAL A 66 2.78 3.84 -15.00
N SER A 67 2.87 5.12 -14.66
CA SER A 67 1.71 5.99 -14.45
C SER A 67 0.90 6.16 -15.75
N ASP A 68 1.58 6.40 -16.87
CA ASP A 68 0.93 6.55 -18.18
C ASP A 68 0.23 5.26 -18.63
N LEU A 69 0.92 4.11 -18.51
CA LEU A 69 0.37 2.80 -18.83
C LEU A 69 -0.80 2.41 -17.91
N ALA A 70 -0.74 2.79 -16.64
CA ALA A 70 -1.81 2.52 -15.68
C ALA A 70 -3.05 3.38 -15.91
N ALA A 71 -2.90 4.57 -16.47
CA ALA A 71 -4.00 5.51 -16.69
C ALA A 71 -4.95 5.11 -17.82
N GLU A 72 -4.46 4.44 -18.87
CA GLU A 72 -5.29 4.02 -20.01
C GLU A 72 -6.41 3.03 -19.62
N PRO A 73 -6.12 1.95 -18.86
CA PRO A 73 -7.17 1.07 -18.36
C PRO A 73 -8.19 1.79 -17.46
N VAL A 74 -7.77 2.78 -16.66
CA VAL A 74 -8.70 3.55 -15.82
C VAL A 74 -9.71 4.32 -16.69
N ARG A 75 -9.25 4.93 -17.78
CA ARG A 75 -10.10 5.68 -18.72
C ARG A 75 -11.05 4.79 -19.52
N ALA A 76 -10.60 3.63 -19.97
CA ALA A 76 -11.27 2.87 -21.04
C ALA A 76 -11.92 1.56 -20.60
N ARG A 77 -11.49 0.94 -19.49
CA ARG A 77 -11.93 -0.41 -19.11
C ARG A 77 -13.38 -0.45 -18.59
N PRO A 78 -14.28 -1.26 -19.14
CA PRO A 78 -15.56 -1.58 -18.51
C PRO A 78 -15.37 -2.39 -17.21
N GLY A 79 -16.21 -2.22 -16.20
CA GLY A 79 -16.08 -2.98 -14.95
C GLY A 79 -14.81 -2.63 -14.16
N LEU A 80 -14.43 -1.34 -14.13
CA LEU A 80 -13.29 -0.84 -13.36
C LEU A 80 -13.53 -1.02 -11.86
N PHE A 81 -14.74 -0.67 -11.41
CA PHE A 81 -15.18 -0.92 -10.04
C PHE A 81 -15.68 -2.35 -9.95
N ARG A 82 -14.96 -3.17 -9.18
CA ARG A 82 -15.31 -4.57 -8.99
C ARG A 82 -15.70 -4.79 -7.55
N ILE A 83 -16.78 -5.54 -7.38
CA ILE A 83 -17.12 -6.16 -6.11
C ILE A 83 -16.11 -7.29 -5.87
N PRO A 84 -15.35 -7.28 -4.75
CA PRO A 84 -14.52 -8.42 -4.37
C PRO A 84 -15.40 -9.67 -4.24
N ALA A 85 -14.87 -10.82 -4.63
CA ALA A 85 -15.52 -12.08 -4.28
C ALA A 85 -15.69 -12.16 -2.75
N PRO A 86 -16.78 -12.75 -2.23
CA PRO A 86 -16.95 -12.96 -0.79
C PRO A 86 -15.72 -13.69 -0.24
N GLY A 87 -14.92 -13.02 0.58
CA GLY A 87 -13.65 -13.53 1.06
C GLY A 87 -13.46 -13.15 2.53
N ALA A 88 -13.54 -14.16 3.40
CA ALA A 88 -13.17 -14.13 4.82
C ALA A 88 -13.60 -12.87 5.62
N SER A 89 -14.72 -12.22 5.26
CA SER A 89 -15.29 -11.14 6.07
C SER A 89 -15.96 -11.77 7.28
N GLY A 90 -15.19 -11.90 8.37
CA GLY A 90 -15.69 -12.19 9.69
C GLY A 90 -16.58 -11.03 10.17
N ALA A 91 -17.87 -11.15 9.88
CA ALA A 91 -19.03 -10.42 10.37
C ALA A 91 -19.67 -9.34 9.47
N VAL A 92 -21.01 -9.50 9.41
CA VAL A 92 -22.15 -8.65 9.02
C VAL A 92 -22.46 -8.47 7.52
N ALA A 93 -23.77 -8.61 7.25
CA ALA A 93 -24.51 -8.51 6.00
C ALA A 93 -24.47 -7.11 5.32
N ALA A 94 -23.29 -6.49 5.25
CA ALA A 94 -23.10 -5.26 4.50
C ALA A 94 -22.99 -5.57 2.99
N PRO A 95 -23.57 -4.74 2.11
CA PRO A 95 -23.37 -4.90 0.68
C PRO A 95 -21.88 -4.74 0.36
N PRO A 96 -21.33 -5.56 -0.55
CA PRO A 96 -19.91 -5.51 -0.83
C PRO A 96 -19.52 -4.18 -1.48
N ILE A 97 -18.36 -3.64 -1.09
CA ILE A 97 -17.90 -2.34 -1.56
C ILE A 97 -17.31 -2.47 -2.97
N PRO A 98 -17.84 -1.73 -3.97
CA PRO A 98 -17.21 -1.64 -5.29
C PRO A 98 -15.85 -0.94 -5.20
N ILE A 99 -14.79 -1.57 -5.71
CA ILE A 99 -13.43 -1.03 -5.61
C ILE A 99 -12.78 -0.93 -7.00
N ALA A 100 -12.23 0.25 -7.30
CA ALA A 100 -11.26 0.47 -8.36
C ALA A 100 -9.85 0.32 -7.79
N ARG A 101 -9.08 -0.64 -8.33
CA ARG A 101 -7.67 -0.88 -7.95
C ARG A 101 -6.76 -0.21 -8.97
N LEU A 102 -6.15 0.90 -8.57
CA LEU A 102 -5.37 1.79 -9.41
C LEU A 102 -3.87 1.50 -9.26
N THR A 103 -3.23 1.04 -10.33
CA THR A 103 -1.78 0.76 -10.30
C THR A 103 -1.00 2.07 -10.20
N ILE A 104 -0.06 2.15 -9.25
CA ILE A 104 0.86 3.28 -9.10
C ILE A 104 2.31 2.79 -8.98
N PRO A 105 3.31 3.48 -9.52
CA PRO A 105 4.71 3.17 -9.22
C PRO A 105 5.05 3.34 -7.73
N SER A 106 5.87 2.44 -7.20
CA SER A 106 6.39 2.48 -5.82
C SER A 106 7.90 2.27 -5.77
N GLY A 107 8.62 3.06 -4.97
CA GLY A 107 10.08 2.91 -4.79
C GLY A 107 10.43 2.47 -3.38
N ARG A 108 11.42 1.58 -3.22
CA ARG A 108 11.90 1.07 -1.90
C ARG A 108 12.45 2.12 -0.92
N ASN A 109 12.57 3.39 -1.31
CA ASN A 109 13.15 4.40 -0.44
C ASN A 109 12.05 5.27 0.20
N PRO A 110 11.81 5.19 1.52
CA PRO A 110 10.80 5.99 2.22
C PRO A 110 10.99 7.50 2.06
N ALA A 111 12.22 7.97 1.90
CA ALA A 111 12.52 9.40 1.71
C ALA A 111 12.26 9.90 0.27
N ALA A 112 12.46 9.04 -0.74
CA ALA A 112 12.17 9.38 -2.14
C ALA A 112 10.73 9.01 -2.57
N GLY A 113 10.05 8.15 -1.79
CA GLY A 113 8.67 7.73 -2.00
C GLY A 113 7.63 8.79 -1.67
N ALA A 114 8.00 9.79 -0.85
CA ALA A 114 7.10 10.89 -0.50
C ALA A 114 6.68 11.72 -1.72
N LEU A 115 7.61 12.16 -2.59
CA LEU A 115 7.28 12.95 -3.78
C LEU A 115 6.61 12.13 -4.90
N HIS A 116 7.10 10.91 -5.16
CA HIS A 116 6.54 10.07 -6.22
C HIS A 116 5.15 9.53 -5.86
N GLY A 117 4.86 9.40 -4.56
CA GLY A 117 3.59 8.87 -4.08
C GLY A 117 2.40 9.74 -4.50
N ALA A 118 2.44 11.04 -4.25
CA ALA A 118 1.32 11.94 -4.57
C ALA A 118 1.15 12.12 -6.08
N VAL A 119 2.24 12.37 -6.83
CA VAL A 119 2.18 12.59 -8.29
C VAL A 119 1.63 11.38 -9.03
N ALA A 120 2.06 10.17 -8.68
CA ALA A 120 1.54 8.94 -9.27
C ALA A 120 0.05 8.73 -8.99
N ARG A 121 -0.40 9.07 -7.78
CA ARG A 121 -1.81 9.01 -7.40
C ARG A 121 -2.62 10.08 -8.12
N ASP A 122 -2.09 11.29 -8.25
CA ASP A 122 -2.70 12.39 -9.01
C ASP A 122 -2.97 11.94 -10.46
N ALA A 123 -2.00 11.30 -11.13
CA ALA A 123 -2.18 10.80 -12.49
C ALA A 123 -3.29 9.74 -12.57
N ALA A 124 -3.30 8.78 -11.64
CA ALA A 124 -4.31 7.73 -11.59
C ALA A 124 -5.72 8.27 -11.29
N LEU A 125 -5.84 9.22 -10.36
CA LEU A 125 -7.12 9.85 -10.02
C LEU A 125 -7.57 10.85 -11.08
N ALA A 126 -6.66 11.50 -11.81
CA ALA A 126 -6.99 12.32 -12.96
C ALA A 126 -7.64 11.48 -14.07
N ALA A 127 -7.10 10.30 -14.35
CA ALA A 127 -7.72 9.36 -15.30
C ALA A 127 -9.11 8.89 -14.82
N LEU A 128 -9.29 8.72 -13.50
CA LEU A 128 -10.59 8.40 -12.91
C LEU A 128 -11.58 9.58 -13.03
N ALA A 129 -11.13 10.81 -12.83
CA ALA A 129 -11.94 12.02 -13.02
C ALA A 129 -12.41 12.15 -14.48
N GLU A 130 -11.50 11.97 -15.44
CA GLU A 130 -11.82 11.99 -16.87
C GLU A 130 -12.89 10.95 -17.19
N ARG A 131 -12.81 9.75 -16.60
CA ARG A 131 -13.84 8.73 -16.78
C ARG A 131 -15.22 9.27 -16.42
N TYR A 132 -15.38 9.86 -15.24
CA TYR A 132 -16.65 10.44 -14.77
C TYR A 132 -17.12 11.65 -15.60
N GLU A 133 -16.20 12.47 -16.11
CA GLU A 133 -16.53 13.63 -16.95
C GLU A 133 -17.09 13.22 -18.32
N HIS A 134 -16.58 12.13 -18.91
CA HIS A 134 -16.97 11.70 -20.26
C HIS A 134 -18.23 10.82 -20.31
N GLY A 135 -18.92 10.62 -19.17
CA GLY A 135 -20.20 9.91 -19.10
C GLY A 135 -20.18 8.48 -19.65
N ARG A 136 -19.00 7.85 -19.72
CA ARG A 136 -18.84 6.48 -20.25
C ARG A 136 -19.53 5.51 -19.30
N GLU A 137 -20.49 4.72 -19.81
CA GLU A 137 -21.27 3.69 -19.09
C GLU A 137 -20.68 3.36 -17.72
N HIS A 138 -21.22 4.02 -16.69
CA HIS A 138 -20.71 3.87 -15.33
C HIS A 138 -21.41 2.70 -14.65
N ASP A 139 -20.63 1.76 -14.12
CA ASP A 139 -21.15 0.72 -13.24
C ASP A 139 -21.69 1.30 -11.91
N LEU A 140 -21.38 2.58 -11.61
CA LEU A 140 -21.74 3.29 -10.38
C LEU A 140 -22.18 4.74 -10.63
N PRO A 141 -22.99 5.35 -9.74
CA PRO A 141 -23.31 6.76 -9.79
C PRO A 141 -22.07 7.66 -9.70
N ARG A 142 -22.15 8.88 -10.24
CA ARG A 142 -21.14 9.91 -10.02
C ARG A 142 -21.10 10.24 -8.51
N PRO A 143 -19.92 10.32 -7.87
CA PRO A 143 -19.86 10.63 -6.45
C PRO A 143 -20.41 12.03 -6.18
N THR A 144 -21.01 12.18 -5.01
CA THR A 144 -21.46 13.44 -4.41
C THR A 144 -20.48 13.95 -3.36
N LEU A 145 -19.61 13.08 -2.83
CA LEU A 145 -18.59 13.39 -1.85
C LEU A 145 -17.35 12.52 -2.05
N VAL A 146 -16.16 13.09 -1.85
CA VAL A 146 -14.88 12.35 -1.81
C VAL A 146 -14.36 12.33 -0.38
N HIS A 147 -13.94 11.16 0.11
CA HIS A 147 -13.29 11.02 1.41
C HIS A 147 -11.93 10.35 1.26
N ALA A 148 -10.84 11.07 1.53
CA ALA A 148 -9.50 10.50 1.47
C ALA A 148 -8.95 10.08 2.84
N HIS A 149 -8.29 8.91 2.89
CA HIS A 149 -7.65 8.39 4.09
C HIS A 149 -6.14 8.65 4.03
N THR A 150 -5.64 9.40 5.01
CA THR A 150 -4.38 10.17 5.06
C THR A 150 -4.44 11.45 4.22
N VAL A 151 -3.97 12.57 4.79
CA VAL A 151 -3.93 13.85 4.07
C VAL A 151 -2.88 13.83 2.97
N TYR A 152 -1.74 13.20 3.24
CA TYR A 152 -0.66 13.02 2.27
C TYR A 152 -0.18 11.56 2.28
N PRO A 153 -0.05 10.90 1.12
CA PRO A 153 -0.22 11.44 -0.23
C PRO A 153 -1.65 11.37 -0.79
N ASP A 154 -2.57 10.64 -0.15
CA ASP A 154 -3.88 10.31 -0.73
C ASP A 154 -4.80 11.52 -0.83
N GLY A 155 -4.96 12.28 0.26
CA GLY A 155 -5.74 13.52 0.29
C GLY A 155 -5.25 14.54 -0.72
N ALA A 156 -3.92 14.68 -0.86
CA ALA A 156 -3.31 15.60 -1.81
C ALA A 156 -3.65 15.29 -3.27
N ALA A 157 -3.84 14.01 -3.60
CA ALA A 157 -4.31 13.57 -4.91
C ALA A 157 -5.84 13.66 -5.05
N ALA A 158 -6.56 13.31 -3.98
CA ALA A 158 -8.01 13.37 -3.92
C ALA A 158 -8.55 14.81 -4.01
N ALA A 159 -7.78 15.82 -3.57
CA ALA A 159 -8.14 17.23 -3.72
C ALA A 159 -8.26 17.64 -5.19
N THR A 160 -7.33 17.19 -6.05
CA THR A 160 -7.39 17.41 -7.50
C THR A 160 -8.65 16.75 -8.09
N LEU A 161 -8.94 15.51 -7.69
CA LEU A 161 -10.12 14.76 -8.13
C LEU A 161 -11.42 15.44 -7.70
N ALA A 162 -11.56 15.78 -6.42
CA ALA A 162 -12.76 16.41 -5.87
C ALA A 162 -13.04 17.76 -6.54
N HIS A 163 -11.99 18.57 -6.77
CA HIS A 163 -12.10 19.82 -7.50
C HIS A 163 -12.63 19.62 -8.94
N ARG A 164 -12.05 18.68 -9.70
CA ARG A 164 -12.49 18.36 -11.07
C ARG A 164 -13.93 17.87 -11.13
N LEU A 165 -14.34 17.05 -10.15
CA LEU A 165 -15.69 16.53 -10.07
C LEU A 165 -16.70 17.54 -9.52
N GLY A 166 -16.24 18.66 -8.95
CA GLY A 166 -17.11 19.69 -8.36
C GLY A 166 -17.76 19.26 -7.05
N VAL A 167 -17.13 18.37 -6.28
CA VAL A 167 -17.68 17.77 -5.06
C VAL A 167 -16.84 18.11 -3.82
N PRO A 168 -17.45 18.14 -2.62
CA PRO A 168 -16.71 18.36 -1.38
C PRO A 168 -15.72 17.23 -1.08
N LEU A 169 -14.67 17.60 -0.34
CA LEU A 169 -13.62 16.70 0.12
C LEU A 169 -13.62 16.62 1.64
N VAL A 170 -13.68 15.42 2.17
CA VAL A 170 -13.37 15.10 3.57
C VAL A 170 -12.04 14.35 3.63
N LEU A 171 -11.24 14.63 4.66
CA LEU A 171 -9.98 13.95 4.91
C LEU A 171 -10.08 13.21 6.24
N THR A 172 -9.46 12.03 6.38
CA THR A 172 -9.15 11.46 7.70
C THR A 172 -7.64 11.26 7.83
N GLU A 173 -7.01 11.80 8.87
CA GLU A 173 -5.62 11.50 9.19
C GLU A 173 -5.51 10.32 10.16
N HIS A 174 -4.65 9.36 9.79
CA HIS A 174 -4.38 8.16 10.58
C HIS A 174 -2.91 8.04 11.00
N ALA A 175 -2.01 8.76 10.31
CA ALA A 175 -0.57 8.54 10.39
C ALA A 175 0.04 9.09 11.69
N SER A 176 0.79 8.25 12.40
CA SER A 176 1.58 8.64 13.58
C SER A 176 2.87 9.41 13.26
N PHE A 177 3.09 9.75 11.98
CA PHE A 177 4.36 10.26 11.47
C PHE A 177 4.19 11.55 10.67
N VAL A 178 3.05 12.25 10.79
CA VAL A 178 2.80 13.51 10.08
C VAL A 178 3.90 14.53 10.38
N ALA A 179 4.28 14.72 11.64
CA ALA A 179 5.35 15.64 12.03
C ALA A 179 6.67 15.40 11.26
N ARG A 180 6.99 14.13 10.96
CA ARG A 180 8.17 13.77 10.16
C ARG A 180 7.96 14.05 8.66
N LEU A 181 6.74 13.85 8.14
CA LEU A 181 6.40 14.16 6.75
C LEU A 181 6.51 15.66 6.48
N ILE A 182 5.89 16.48 7.33
CA ILE A 182 5.81 17.95 7.16
C ILE A 182 7.09 18.67 7.60
N ALA A 183 8.12 17.94 8.03
CA ALA A 183 9.46 18.48 8.18
C ALA A 183 10.07 18.81 6.81
N GLU A 184 9.62 18.14 5.74
CA GLU A 184 9.96 18.49 4.36
C GLU A 184 9.09 19.66 3.87
N PRO A 185 9.67 20.84 3.53
CA PRO A 185 8.88 22.04 3.22
C PRO A 185 7.89 21.86 2.07
N ALA A 186 8.25 21.11 1.03
CA ALA A 186 7.35 20.86 -0.10
C ALA A 186 6.14 20.00 0.31
N VAL A 187 6.36 19.01 1.18
CA VAL A 187 5.30 18.15 1.71
C VAL A 187 4.42 18.95 2.67
N ARG A 188 5.01 19.79 3.52
CA ARG A 188 4.26 20.72 4.40
C ARG A 188 3.32 21.61 3.60
N ALA A 189 3.84 22.33 2.60
CA ALA A 189 3.04 23.22 1.78
C ALA A 189 1.89 22.47 1.08
N ARG A 190 2.15 21.26 0.57
CA ARG A 190 1.10 20.43 -0.04
C ARG A 190 0.08 19.94 0.99
N TYR A 191 0.52 19.56 2.20
CA TYR A 191 -0.36 19.14 3.29
C TYR A 191 -1.30 20.28 3.69
N GLU A 192 -0.77 21.47 3.96
CA GLU A 192 -1.55 22.67 4.31
C GLU A 192 -2.55 23.04 3.22
N ALA A 193 -2.11 23.07 1.94
CA ALA A 193 -3.00 23.34 0.81
C ALA A 193 -4.11 22.29 0.68
N THR A 194 -3.81 21.02 0.96
CA THR A 194 -4.79 19.92 0.92
C THR A 194 -5.83 20.09 2.02
N VAL A 195 -5.41 20.39 3.25
CA VAL A 195 -6.33 20.67 4.36
C VAL A 195 -7.18 21.91 4.06
N ALA A 196 -6.58 22.97 3.53
CA ALA A 196 -7.30 24.19 3.16
C ALA A 196 -8.39 23.95 2.09
N ALA A 197 -8.16 23.00 1.17
CA ALA A 197 -9.08 22.63 0.10
C ALA A 197 -10.21 21.68 0.53
N ALA A 198 -10.07 21.00 1.67
CA ALA A 198 -11.06 20.08 2.24
C ALA A 198 -12.09 20.82 3.10
N GLU A 199 -13.31 20.30 3.18
CA GLU A 199 -14.35 20.87 4.04
C GLU A 199 -14.14 20.51 5.52
N ARG A 200 -13.63 19.29 5.77
CA ARG A 200 -13.34 18.76 7.10
C ARG A 200 -12.08 17.90 7.08
N LEU A 201 -11.33 17.96 8.18
CA LEU A 201 -10.22 17.09 8.52
C LEU A 201 -10.59 16.27 9.77
N VAL A 202 -10.95 15.02 9.55
CA VAL A 202 -11.16 14.04 10.60
C VAL A 202 -9.80 13.56 11.14
N VAL A 203 -9.69 13.43 12.46
CA VAL A 203 -8.53 12.80 13.11
C VAL A 203 -9.02 11.73 14.08
N VAL A 204 -8.26 10.64 14.19
CA VAL A 204 -8.73 9.43 14.90
C VAL A 204 -8.62 9.49 16.43
N SER A 205 -8.01 10.54 16.98
CA SER A 205 -7.88 10.76 18.43
C SER A 205 -7.63 12.23 18.76
N ARG A 206 -7.88 12.63 20.01
CA ARG A 206 -7.51 13.95 20.52
C ARG A 206 -6.00 14.13 20.59
N VAL A 207 -5.26 13.05 20.83
CA VAL A 207 -3.79 13.10 20.81
C VAL A 207 -3.27 13.48 19.43
N LEU A 208 -3.76 12.80 18.37
CA LEU A 208 -3.38 13.17 17.01
C LEU A 208 -3.85 14.60 16.67
N ALA A 209 -5.01 15.01 17.17
CA ALA A 209 -5.48 16.39 17.03
C ALA A 209 -4.47 17.40 17.61
N GLY A 210 -4.06 17.20 18.87
CA GLY A 210 -3.09 18.05 19.55
C GLY A 210 -1.73 18.07 18.86
N GLU A 211 -1.23 16.90 18.44
CA GLU A 211 0.02 16.80 17.68
C GLU A 211 -0.04 17.57 16.35
N LEU A 212 -1.16 17.48 15.62
CA LEU A 212 -1.34 18.19 14.35
C LEU A 212 -1.47 19.69 14.54
N VAL A 213 -2.27 20.14 15.50
CA VAL A 213 -2.44 21.57 15.79
C VAL A 213 -1.12 22.18 16.27
N ALA A 214 -0.36 21.48 17.12
CA ALA A 214 0.95 21.93 17.56
C ALA A 214 1.94 22.06 16.38
N ALA A 215 1.87 21.15 15.41
CA ALA A 215 2.78 21.17 14.26
C ALA A 215 2.34 22.12 13.14
N LEU A 216 1.03 22.30 12.95
CA LEU A 216 0.36 23.08 11.90
C LEU A 216 -0.92 23.74 12.44
N PRO A 217 -0.85 24.87 13.16
CA PRO A 217 -2.03 25.51 13.76
C PRO A 217 -3.15 25.84 12.77
N ALA A 218 -2.81 26.08 11.50
CA ALA A 218 -3.76 26.38 10.43
C ALA A 218 -4.79 25.26 10.14
N VAL A 219 -4.57 24.03 10.62
CA VAL A 219 -5.50 22.91 10.40
C VAL A 219 -6.66 22.90 11.40
N GLU A 220 -6.51 23.57 12.54
CA GLU A 220 -7.46 23.56 13.66
C GLU A 220 -8.91 23.90 13.25
N PRO A 221 -9.18 24.93 12.42
CA PRO A 221 -10.55 25.32 12.09
C PRO A 221 -11.36 24.27 11.33
N ARG A 222 -10.70 23.27 10.73
CA ARG A 222 -11.33 22.19 9.97
C ARG A 222 -11.33 20.86 10.70
N LEU A 223 -10.71 20.80 11.88
CA LEU A 223 -10.44 19.57 12.58
C LEU A 223 -11.70 19.03 13.27
N THR A 224 -11.92 17.73 13.18
CA THR A 224 -12.96 17.04 13.96
C THR A 224 -12.43 15.69 14.42
N VAL A 225 -12.64 15.33 15.68
CA VAL A 225 -12.20 14.02 16.20
C VAL A 225 -13.31 13.00 15.98
N ILE A 226 -13.06 12.01 15.12
CA ILE A 226 -13.91 10.82 14.97
C ILE A 226 -12.99 9.60 15.01
N PRO A 227 -13.18 8.69 16.00
CA PRO A 227 -12.28 7.56 16.17
C PRO A 227 -12.43 6.52 15.06
N ASN A 228 -11.47 5.61 14.96
CA ASN A 228 -11.66 4.41 14.16
C ASN A 228 -12.75 3.52 14.78
N GLY A 229 -13.61 2.95 13.93
CA GLY A 229 -14.63 1.99 14.34
C GLY A 229 -14.15 0.56 14.21
N ILE A 230 -14.62 -0.32 15.08
CA ILE A 230 -14.45 -1.78 14.95
C ILE A 230 -15.80 -2.48 14.89
N PRO A 231 -15.95 -3.58 14.12
CA PRO A 231 -17.13 -4.42 14.17
C PRO A 231 -17.12 -5.23 15.47
N VAL A 232 -17.75 -4.71 16.53
CA VAL A 232 -17.66 -5.25 17.89
C VAL A 232 -18.26 -6.67 17.97
N GLU A 233 -19.20 -7.00 17.10
CA GLU A 233 -19.78 -8.33 16.93
C GLU A 233 -18.78 -9.39 16.44
N SER A 234 -17.72 -9.01 15.74
CA SER A 234 -16.64 -9.92 15.34
C SER A 234 -15.75 -10.35 16.52
N PHE A 235 -15.88 -9.68 17.66
CA PHE A 235 -15.07 -9.89 18.86
C PHE A 235 -15.98 -10.37 19.99
N PRO A 236 -16.25 -11.68 20.10
CA PRO A 236 -17.21 -12.19 21.06
C PRO A 236 -16.76 -11.90 22.50
N LEU A 237 -17.71 -11.53 23.34
CA LEU A 237 -17.47 -11.39 24.78
C LEU A 237 -17.16 -12.76 25.38
N VAL A 238 -16.05 -12.86 26.11
CA VAL A 238 -15.64 -14.10 26.76
C VAL A 238 -15.63 -13.92 28.27
N ALA A 239 -16.31 -14.83 28.97
CA ALA A 239 -16.34 -14.86 30.42
C ALA A 239 -14.93 -15.14 30.97
N ARG A 240 -14.63 -14.57 32.14
CA ARG A 240 -13.31 -14.68 32.77
C ARG A 240 -12.83 -16.13 32.94
N GLY A 241 -13.75 -17.05 33.27
CA GLY A 241 -13.44 -18.46 33.53
C GLY A 241 -13.03 -19.28 32.30
N ASP A 242 -13.34 -18.79 31.10
CA ASP A 242 -13.07 -19.51 29.84
C ASP A 242 -11.72 -19.13 29.23
N ARG A 243 -11.01 -18.18 29.84
CA ARG A 243 -9.69 -17.69 29.41
C ARG A 243 -8.57 -18.57 29.95
N VAL A 244 -7.45 -18.60 29.25
CA VAL A 244 -6.23 -19.24 29.75
C VAL A 244 -5.55 -18.31 30.76
N ALA A 245 -5.49 -18.77 32.01
CA ALA A 245 -4.86 -18.04 33.10
C ALA A 245 -3.39 -17.72 32.79
N ASP A 246 -2.95 -16.53 33.18
CA ASP A 246 -1.59 -16.00 32.99
C ASP A 246 -1.07 -16.04 31.52
N GLU A 247 -1.95 -16.16 30.50
CA GLU A 247 -1.55 -15.98 29.10
C GLU A 247 -1.69 -14.50 28.71
N LEU A 248 -0.57 -13.87 28.36
CA LEU A 248 -0.49 -12.51 27.83
C LEU A 248 -0.53 -12.54 26.31
N VAL A 249 -1.14 -11.52 25.70
CA VAL A 249 -1.14 -11.39 24.23
C VAL A 249 -0.78 -9.98 23.78
N PHE A 250 0.04 -9.91 22.75
CA PHE A 250 0.27 -8.75 21.91
C PHE A 250 -0.19 -9.08 20.49
N VAL A 251 -0.84 -8.13 19.83
CA VAL A 251 -1.22 -8.24 18.41
C VAL A 251 -0.74 -6.99 17.69
N GLY A 252 0.05 -7.18 16.63
CA GLY A 252 0.53 -6.08 15.80
C GLY A 252 1.83 -6.38 15.07
N TYR A 253 2.30 -5.40 14.29
CA TYR A 253 3.55 -5.54 13.54
C TYR A 253 4.76 -5.46 14.48
N ARG A 254 5.56 -6.52 14.53
CA ARG A 254 6.71 -6.68 15.44
C ARG A 254 7.92 -5.86 14.99
N LYS A 255 7.81 -4.54 15.10
CA LYS A 255 8.88 -3.56 14.85
C LYS A 255 9.32 -2.87 16.13
N ALA A 256 10.53 -2.34 16.16
CA ALA A 256 11.09 -1.65 17.33
C ALA A 256 10.18 -0.54 17.89
N SER A 257 9.57 0.28 17.01
CA SER A 257 8.64 1.34 17.43
C SER A 257 7.34 0.84 18.09
N LYS A 258 7.04 -0.45 18.00
CA LYS A 258 5.93 -1.08 18.73
C LYS A 258 6.34 -1.59 20.11
N GLY A 259 7.56 -1.31 20.59
CA GLY A 259 7.98 -1.64 21.95
C GLY A 259 8.23 -3.13 22.21
N ILE A 260 8.53 -3.92 21.17
CA ILE A 260 8.72 -5.38 21.29
C ILE A 260 9.87 -5.73 22.25
N GLU A 261 10.97 -5.00 22.17
CA GLU A 261 12.09 -5.16 23.11
C GLU A 261 11.65 -4.88 24.56
N THR A 262 10.96 -3.76 24.79
CA THR A 262 10.42 -3.39 26.11
C THR A 262 9.50 -4.49 26.66
N LEU A 263 8.63 -5.05 25.81
CA LEU A 263 7.74 -6.15 26.19
C LEU A 263 8.49 -7.42 26.56
N LEU A 264 9.48 -7.85 25.76
CA LEU A 264 10.26 -9.05 26.04
C LEU A 264 11.05 -8.91 27.36
N ARG A 265 11.66 -7.74 27.59
CA ARG A 265 12.37 -7.45 28.85
C ARG A 265 11.42 -7.40 30.05
N ALA A 266 10.25 -6.77 29.90
CA ALA A 266 9.22 -6.74 30.94
C ALA A 266 8.72 -8.16 31.27
N PHE A 267 8.48 -8.97 30.24
CA PHE A 267 8.02 -10.34 30.39
C PHE A 267 9.04 -11.22 31.13
N ALA A 268 10.35 -11.04 30.90
CA ALA A 268 11.39 -11.73 31.67
C ALA A 268 11.29 -11.46 33.19
N VAL A 269 10.96 -10.22 33.58
CA VAL A 269 10.72 -9.88 34.99
C VAL A 269 9.44 -10.53 35.52
N VAL A 270 8.37 -10.58 34.71
CA VAL A 270 7.10 -11.21 35.10
C VAL A 270 7.26 -12.72 35.30
N VAL A 271 7.93 -13.42 34.38
CA VAL A 271 8.13 -14.88 34.44
C VAL A 271 8.99 -15.29 35.64
N ALA A 272 9.97 -14.46 36.03
CA ALA A 272 10.79 -14.74 37.21
C ALA A 272 9.97 -14.82 38.51
N ASP A 273 8.90 -14.03 38.61
CA ASP A 273 7.98 -13.98 39.77
C ASP A 273 6.78 -14.92 39.61
N ARG A 274 6.29 -15.10 38.37
CA ARG A 274 5.14 -15.93 38.02
C ARG A 274 5.50 -16.90 36.87
N PRO A 275 6.17 -18.03 37.16
CA PRO A 275 6.72 -18.93 36.13
C PRO A 275 5.69 -19.59 35.21
N SER A 276 4.40 -19.61 35.58
CA SER A 276 3.30 -20.10 34.74
C SER A 276 2.91 -19.16 33.59
N THR A 277 3.37 -17.90 33.63
CA THR A 277 2.96 -16.87 32.66
C THR A 277 3.52 -17.16 31.28
N THR A 278 2.69 -17.05 30.25
CA THR A 278 3.08 -17.22 28.85
C THR A 278 2.79 -15.96 28.03
N LEU A 279 3.53 -15.73 26.95
CA LEU A 279 3.35 -14.57 26.06
C LEU A 279 3.16 -15.02 24.62
N ARG A 280 2.07 -14.57 23.98
CA ARG A 280 1.84 -14.73 22.55
C ARG A 280 2.02 -13.41 21.83
N LEU A 281 2.84 -13.41 20.79
CA LEU A 281 3.10 -12.28 19.91
C LEU A 281 2.49 -12.58 18.53
N VAL A 282 1.27 -12.12 18.28
CA VAL A 282 0.54 -12.35 17.02
C VAL A 282 0.85 -11.24 16.01
N GLY A 283 1.28 -11.60 14.79
CA GLY A 283 1.61 -10.63 13.75
C GLY A 283 2.76 -11.06 12.85
N SER A 284 3.32 -10.09 12.12
CA SER A 284 4.51 -10.27 11.28
C SER A 284 5.60 -9.28 11.68
N SER A 285 6.83 -9.51 11.22
CA SER A 285 7.96 -8.58 11.35
C SER A 285 8.30 -7.92 10.02
N PRO A 286 9.00 -6.76 10.02
CA PRO A 286 9.44 -6.11 8.79
C PRO A 286 10.41 -6.91 7.93
N SER A 287 11.11 -7.86 8.52
CA SER A 287 11.95 -8.82 7.81
C SER A 287 12.21 -10.05 8.67
N ASP A 288 12.62 -11.16 8.05
CA ASP A 288 13.05 -12.35 8.77
C ASP A 288 14.26 -12.09 9.68
N GLU A 289 15.10 -11.10 9.33
CA GLU A 289 16.23 -10.69 10.16
C GLU A 289 15.76 -10.05 11.47
N ILE A 290 14.76 -9.17 11.39
CA ILE A 290 14.16 -8.55 12.58
C ILE A 290 13.46 -9.60 13.44
N GLU A 291 12.71 -10.52 12.82
CA GLU A 291 12.08 -11.64 13.53
C GLU A 291 13.10 -12.48 14.30
N ARG A 292 14.19 -12.89 13.64
CA ARG A 292 15.31 -13.61 14.29
C ARG A 292 15.96 -12.79 15.40
N GLY A 293 15.97 -11.46 15.29
CA GLY A 293 16.41 -10.57 16.36
C GLY A 293 15.56 -10.74 17.63
N TRP A 294 14.23 -10.79 17.49
CA TRP A 294 13.33 -11.00 18.62
C TRP A 294 13.45 -12.39 19.26
N HIS A 295 13.60 -13.44 18.45
CA HIS A 295 13.85 -14.79 18.97
C HIS A 295 15.17 -14.86 19.75
N ARG A 296 16.25 -14.23 19.26
CA ARG A 296 17.53 -14.18 19.96
C ARG A 296 17.41 -13.46 21.29
N LEU A 297 16.76 -12.29 21.31
CA LEU A 297 16.53 -11.56 22.56
C LEU A 297 15.74 -12.38 23.57
N ALA A 298 14.68 -13.09 23.15
CA ALA A 298 13.91 -13.96 24.04
C ALA A 298 14.77 -15.14 24.59
N ALA A 299 15.68 -15.69 23.78
CA ALA A 299 16.61 -16.72 24.23
C ALA A 299 17.67 -16.18 25.21
N GLU A 300 18.25 -15.01 24.93
CA GLU A 300 19.21 -14.33 25.79
C GLU A 300 18.61 -13.98 27.16
N LEU A 301 17.32 -13.62 27.18
CA LEU A 301 16.55 -13.36 28.40
C LEU A 301 16.07 -14.63 29.14
N GLY A 302 16.33 -15.83 28.59
CA GLY A 302 15.91 -17.10 29.21
C GLY A 302 14.40 -17.39 29.14
N ILE A 303 13.63 -16.63 28.35
CA ILE A 303 12.16 -16.74 28.25
C ILE A 303 11.67 -17.44 26.97
N GLY A 304 12.59 -17.91 26.12
CA GLY A 304 12.25 -18.46 24.80
C GLY A 304 11.18 -19.57 24.82
N ALA A 305 11.13 -20.39 25.86
CA ALA A 305 10.12 -21.45 26.00
C ALA A 305 8.71 -20.94 26.38
N ALA A 306 8.63 -19.75 26.98
CA ALA A 306 7.38 -19.13 27.43
C ALA A 306 6.82 -18.09 26.42
N VAL A 307 7.57 -17.78 25.36
CA VAL A 307 7.15 -16.84 24.31
C VAL A 307 6.82 -17.60 23.02
N ARG A 308 5.62 -17.35 22.48
CA ARG A 308 5.19 -17.84 21.16
C ARG A 308 5.13 -16.69 20.17
N PHE A 309 5.78 -16.86 19.03
CA PHE A 309 5.75 -15.94 17.90
C PHE A 309 4.78 -16.49 16.86
N ASP A 310 3.54 -16.00 16.88
CA ASP A 310 2.50 -16.44 15.97
C ASP A 310 2.52 -15.59 14.69
N PRO A 311 2.18 -16.17 13.52
CA PRO A 311 2.07 -15.42 12.28
C PRO A 311 0.96 -14.37 12.33
N ALA A 312 0.91 -13.51 11.32
CA ALA A 312 -0.21 -12.60 11.15
C ALA A 312 -1.51 -13.41 10.98
N ALA A 313 -2.57 -12.93 11.62
CA ALA A 313 -3.88 -13.56 11.60
C ALA A 313 -4.91 -12.60 10.99
N ASP A 314 -5.96 -13.17 10.40
CA ASP A 314 -7.14 -12.41 10.03
C ASP A 314 -7.95 -11.99 11.28
N ARG A 315 -9.06 -11.28 11.07
CA ARG A 315 -9.91 -10.81 12.18
C ARG A 315 -10.35 -11.92 13.11
N ASN A 316 -10.75 -13.07 12.57
CA ASN A 316 -11.24 -14.18 13.38
C ASN A 316 -10.10 -14.78 14.22
N GLY A 317 -8.90 -14.92 13.64
CA GLY A 317 -7.73 -15.39 14.36
C GLY A 317 -7.26 -14.39 15.44
N VAL A 318 -7.32 -13.08 15.16
CA VAL A 318 -7.08 -12.04 16.18
C VAL A 318 -8.12 -12.12 17.30
N GLY A 319 -9.41 -12.17 16.96
CA GLY A 319 -10.49 -12.32 17.92
C GLY A 319 -10.33 -13.57 18.79
N ALA A 320 -9.94 -14.70 18.21
CA ALA A 320 -9.66 -15.93 18.95
C ALA A 320 -8.44 -15.79 19.88
N ALA A 321 -7.38 -15.09 19.46
CA ALA A 321 -6.22 -14.84 20.32
C ALA A 321 -6.56 -13.93 21.51
N LEU A 322 -7.37 -12.89 21.29
CA LEU A 322 -7.84 -11.98 22.34
C LEU A 322 -8.85 -12.66 23.29
N ALA A 323 -9.76 -13.46 22.74
CA ALA A 323 -10.71 -14.29 23.49
C ALA A 323 -10.02 -15.28 24.45
N ARG A 324 -8.89 -15.83 24.02
CA ARG A 324 -8.14 -16.84 24.79
C ARG A 324 -7.32 -16.24 25.92
N ALA A 325 -6.66 -15.10 25.68
CA ALA A 325 -5.71 -14.52 26.61
C ALA A 325 -6.40 -13.99 27.90
N SER A 326 -5.60 -13.81 28.95
CA SER A 326 -6.02 -13.20 30.21
C SER A 326 -5.70 -11.70 30.29
N LEU A 327 -4.69 -11.23 29.56
CA LEU A 327 -4.31 -9.82 29.53
C LEU A 327 -3.77 -9.40 28.15
N PHE A 328 -4.26 -8.28 27.62
CA PHE A 328 -3.65 -7.64 26.45
C PHE A 328 -2.55 -6.69 26.88
N VAL A 329 -1.40 -6.73 26.19
CA VAL A 329 -0.28 -5.83 26.47
C VAL A 329 0.03 -4.97 25.24
N HIS A 330 -0.06 -3.65 25.41
CA HIS A 330 0.27 -2.65 24.41
C HIS A 330 1.55 -1.87 24.83
N PRO A 331 2.75 -2.34 24.48
CA PRO A 331 4.01 -1.75 24.95
C PRO A 331 4.47 -0.54 24.10
N SER A 332 3.71 -0.16 23.07
CA SER A 332 4.13 0.90 22.15
C SER A 332 4.10 2.25 22.87
N PRO A 333 5.19 3.02 22.85
CA PRO A 333 5.25 4.33 23.53
C PRO A 333 4.52 5.43 22.77
N ARG A 334 4.01 5.15 21.56
CA ARG A 334 3.28 6.12 20.74
C ARG A 334 2.32 5.38 19.83
N GLU A 335 1.04 5.73 19.90
CA GLU A 335 -0.02 5.17 19.10
C GLU A 335 -1.06 6.26 18.79
N THR A 336 -1.51 6.34 17.53
CA THR A 336 -2.51 7.37 17.16
C THR A 336 -3.90 7.01 17.63
N PHE A 337 -4.24 5.73 17.70
CA PHE A 337 -5.54 5.27 18.20
C PHE A 337 -5.40 3.96 18.97
N GLY A 338 -5.01 2.88 18.28
CA GLY A 338 -4.84 1.56 18.91
C GLY A 338 -6.08 0.68 18.81
N VAL A 339 -6.48 0.37 17.57
CA VAL A 339 -7.65 -0.47 17.24
C VAL A 339 -7.68 -1.76 18.07
N VAL A 340 -6.55 -2.45 18.21
CA VAL A 340 -6.45 -3.71 18.95
C VAL A 340 -6.79 -3.56 20.44
N ALA A 341 -6.53 -2.40 21.06
CA ALA A 341 -6.95 -2.18 22.45
C ALA A 341 -8.48 -2.13 22.57
N VAL A 342 -9.16 -1.55 21.58
CA VAL A 342 -10.63 -1.60 21.49
C VAL A 342 -11.12 -3.02 21.25
N GLU A 343 -10.47 -3.78 20.35
CA GLU A 343 -10.80 -5.19 20.09
C GLU A 343 -10.64 -6.05 21.36
N ALA A 344 -9.57 -5.84 22.13
CA ALA A 344 -9.34 -6.50 23.41
C ALA A 344 -10.47 -6.20 24.40
N LEU A 345 -10.75 -4.93 24.65
CA LEU A 345 -11.83 -4.52 25.55
C LEU A 345 -13.20 -5.03 25.08
N ALA A 346 -13.44 -5.07 23.77
CA ALA A 346 -14.66 -5.62 23.19
C ALA A 346 -14.83 -7.11 23.53
N THR A 347 -13.75 -7.90 23.50
CA THR A 347 -13.79 -9.31 23.96
C THR A 347 -13.93 -9.45 25.49
N GLY A 348 -13.84 -8.36 26.26
CA GLY A 348 -13.78 -8.39 27.72
C GLY A 348 -12.38 -8.69 28.28
N LEU A 349 -11.33 -8.34 27.53
CA LEU A 349 -9.92 -8.54 27.90
C LEU A 349 -9.34 -7.21 28.44
N PRO A 350 -8.88 -7.16 29.71
CA PRO A 350 -8.25 -5.95 30.25
C PRO A 350 -6.91 -5.64 29.55
N VAL A 351 -6.53 -4.36 29.57
CA VAL A 351 -5.40 -3.83 28.78
C VAL A 351 -4.33 -3.21 29.67
N VAL A 352 -3.09 -3.69 29.58
CA VAL A 352 -1.92 -2.95 30.09
C VAL A 352 -1.27 -2.22 28.93
N ALA A 353 -1.26 -0.91 28.98
CA ALA A 353 -0.70 -0.07 27.93
C ALA A 353 0.42 0.82 28.46
N ALA A 354 1.48 0.97 27.66
CA ALA A 354 2.34 2.14 27.77
C ALA A 354 1.51 3.40 27.49
N ASP A 355 1.86 4.52 28.12
CA ASP A 355 1.27 5.82 27.85
C ASP A 355 1.65 6.26 26.44
N SER A 356 0.77 5.91 25.51
CA SER A 356 1.00 5.98 24.08
C SER A 356 0.18 7.07 23.41
N GLY A 357 -0.64 7.77 24.19
CA GLY A 357 -1.62 8.72 23.72
C GLY A 357 -2.94 8.06 23.32
N GLY A 358 -3.02 7.49 22.11
CA GLY A 358 -4.28 6.96 21.57
C GLY A 358 -4.91 5.86 22.44
N VAL A 359 -4.09 4.92 22.95
CA VAL A 359 -4.60 3.85 23.84
C VAL A 359 -4.95 4.40 25.22
N THR A 360 -4.19 5.38 25.72
CA THR A 360 -4.51 6.10 26.96
C THR A 360 -5.89 6.76 26.85
N GLU A 361 -6.22 7.38 25.72
CA GLU A 361 -7.54 7.99 25.46
C GLU A 361 -8.68 6.95 25.39
N ILE A 362 -8.41 5.74 24.87
CA ILE A 362 -9.38 4.63 24.88
C ILE A 362 -9.71 4.24 26.32
N LEU A 363 -8.68 4.09 27.17
CA LEU A 363 -8.82 3.72 28.58
C LEU A 363 -9.48 4.84 29.42
N GLY A 364 -9.42 6.08 28.94
CA GLY A 364 -10.15 7.22 29.53
C GLY A 364 -9.60 7.63 30.90
N ASP A 365 -10.44 8.35 31.66
CA ASP A 365 -10.04 8.97 32.93
C ASP A 365 -9.95 7.97 34.10
N GLU A 366 -10.58 6.80 33.97
CA GLU A 366 -10.55 5.71 34.96
C GLU A 366 -9.84 4.46 34.39
N PRO A 367 -8.55 4.53 34.02
CA PRO A 367 -7.86 3.43 33.36
C PRO A 367 -7.80 2.16 34.23
N ASP A 368 -7.84 2.29 35.55
CA ASP A 368 -7.85 1.16 36.48
C ASP A 368 -9.08 0.26 36.37
N ALA A 369 -10.20 0.79 35.88
CA ALA A 369 -11.41 -0.01 35.63
C ALA A 369 -11.27 -0.88 34.36
N LEU A 370 -10.38 -0.50 33.44
CA LEU A 370 -10.22 -1.14 32.13
C LEU A 370 -8.89 -1.89 31.98
N GLY A 371 -7.92 -1.62 32.86
CA GLY A 371 -6.61 -2.23 32.84
C GLY A 371 -5.59 -1.40 33.61
N CYS A 372 -4.52 -0.95 32.95
CA CYS A 372 -3.45 -0.14 33.54
C CYS A 372 -2.69 0.66 32.47
N VAL A 373 -2.33 1.91 32.79
CA VAL A 373 -1.42 2.72 31.98
C VAL A 373 -0.09 2.88 32.71
N VAL A 374 1.02 2.68 32.00
CA VAL A 374 2.39 2.78 32.55
C VAL A 374 3.24 3.73 31.72
N PRO A 375 4.32 4.33 32.26
CA PRO A 375 5.28 5.07 31.46
C PRO A 375 5.79 4.29 30.23
N GLY A 376 5.83 4.95 29.07
CA GLY A 376 6.38 4.37 27.85
C GLY A 376 7.90 4.18 27.91
N ASN A 377 8.42 3.23 27.12
CA ASN A 377 9.85 2.86 27.06
C ASN A 377 10.46 2.37 28.38
N ASP A 378 9.66 2.05 29.40
CA ASP A 378 10.11 1.51 30.67
C ASP A 378 9.60 0.07 30.86
N HIS A 379 10.52 -0.90 30.76
CA HIS A 379 10.18 -2.31 30.88
C HIS A 379 9.90 -2.74 32.33
N LEU A 380 10.46 -2.04 33.33
CA LEU A 380 10.19 -2.34 34.74
C LEU A 380 8.81 -1.84 35.13
N ALA A 381 8.44 -0.64 34.67
CA ALA A 381 7.08 -0.12 34.85
C ALA A 381 6.05 -1.00 34.14
N LEU A 382 6.34 -1.45 32.91
CA LEU A 382 5.48 -2.39 32.19
C LEU A 382 5.33 -3.72 32.93
N ALA A 383 6.42 -4.29 33.46
CA ALA A 383 6.36 -5.51 34.25
C ALA A 383 5.52 -5.33 35.53
N ALA A 384 5.66 -4.19 36.22
CA ALA A 384 4.87 -3.85 37.40
C ALA A 384 3.37 -3.74 37.06
N GLY A 385 3.02 -3.07 35.96
CA GLY A 385 1.64 -2.95 35.47
C GLY A 385 1.02 -4.30 35.10
N ILE A 386 1.79 -5.18 34.45
CA ILE A 386 1.37 -6.56 34.15
C ILE A 386 1.10 -7.33 35.44
N ARG A 387 2.05 -7.33 36.39
CA ARG A 387 1.90 -8.04 37.67
C ARG A 387 0.70 -7.55 38.48
N MET A 388 0.53 -6.23 38.58
CA MET A 388 -0.60 -5.63 39.27
C MET A 388 -1.92 -6.09 38.64
N SER A 389 -2.01 -6.03 37.31
CA SER A 389 -3.22 -6.41 36.57
C SER A 389 -3.53 -7.91 36.70
N LEU A 390 -2.52 -8.78 36.64
CA LEU A 390 -2.68 -10.21 36.90
C LEU A 390 -3.11 -10.48 38.35
N GLY A 391 -2.53 -9.77 39.33
CA GLY A 391 -2.88 -9.91 40.75
C GLY A 391 -4.32 -9.52 41.08
N ARG A 392 -4.89 -8.58 40.30
CA ARG A 392 -6.30 -8.18 40.41
C ARG A 392 -7.16 -8.68 39.26
N ILE A 393 -6.74 -9.70 38.50
CA ILE A 393 -7.48 -10.12 37.30
C ILE A 393 -8.95 -10.46 37.59
N GLY A 394 -9.24 -10.89 38.82
CA GLY A 394 -10.59 -11.19 39.28
C GLY A 394 -11.52 -9.98 39.42
N THR A 395 -11.00 -8.75 39.45
CA THR A 395 -11.81 -7.52 39.62
C THR A 395 -12.29 -6.93 38.30
N PHE A 396 -11.74 -7.34 37.17
CA PHE A 396 -12.19 -6.88 35.86
C PHE A 396 -13.46 -7.62 35.46
N ASP A 397 -14.55 -6.87 35.29
CA ASP A 397 -15.81 -7.37 34.77
C ASP A 397 -15.81 -7.29 33.22
N PRO A 398 -15.84 -8.43 32.51
CA PRO A 398 -15.87 -8.46 31.05
C PRO A 398 -16.99 -7.63 30.43
N GLU A 399 -18.17 -7.57 31.06
CA GLU A 399 -19.30 -6.79 30.54
C GLU A 399 -19.02 -5.29 30.62
N ARG A 400 -18.48 -4.82 31.75
CA ARG A 400 -18.04 -3.43 31.92
C ARG A 400 -16.95 -3.05 30.92
N LEU A 401 -15.96 -3.92 30.69
CA LEU A 401 -14.90 -3.70 29.71
C LEU A 401 -15.47 -3.49 28.30
N ARG A 402 -16.39 -4.36 27.88
CA ARG A 402 -17.06 -4.25 26.57
C ARG A 402 -17.94 -3.01 26.48
N ALA A 403 -18.75 -2.73 27.51
CA ALA A 403 -19.64 -1.57 27.53
C ALA A 403 -18.88 -0.24 27.38
N ALA A 404 -17.66 -0.15 27.94
CA ALA A 404 -16.83 1.03 27.85
C ALA A 404 -16.38 1.37 26.41
N VAL A 405 -16.38 0.41 25.49
CA VAL A 405 -15.96 0.61 24.09
C VAL A 405 -17.09 0.56 23.08
N VAL A 406 -18.14 -0.23 23.29
CA VAL A 406 -19.26 -0.39 22.34
C VAL A 406 -19.89 0.96 21.98
N GLY A 407 -20.26 1.76 22.97
CA GLY A 407 -20.93 3.05 22.71
C GLY A 407 -20.04 4.13 22.08
N ARG A 408 -18.72 3.92 22.05
CA ARG A 408 -17.74 4.92 21.59
C ARG A 408 -17.09 4.55 20.25
N PHE A 409 -16.83 3.26 20.03
CA PHE A 409 -15.94 2.76 18.99
C PHE A 409 -16.56 1.63 18.15
N ASP A 410 -17.81 1.28 18.38
CA ASP A 410 -18.54 0.39 17.47
C ASP A 410 -18.64 0.99 16.07
N ALA A 411 -18.44 0.15 15.04
CA ALA A 411 -18.38 0.58 13.65
C ALA A 411 -19.68 1.26 13.21
N ALA A 412 -20.85 0.77 13.64
CA ALA A 412 -22.12 1.42 13.32
C ALA A 412 -22.25 2.79 14.02
N THR A 413 -21.72 2.92 15.24
CA THR A 413 -21.67 4.20 15.96
C THR A 413 -20.77 5.22 15.27
N VAL A 414 -19.58 4.80 14.83
CA VAL A 414 -18.66 5.66 14.08
C VAL A 414 -19.23 6.02 12.70
N ALA A 415 -19.87 5.07 12.01
CA ALA A 415 -20.51 5.29 10.72
C ALA A 415 -21.65 6.32 10.80
N ARG A 416 -22.45 6.31 11.87
CA ARG A 416 -23.48 7.35 12.10
C ARG A 416 -22.86 8.74 12.22
N ARG A 417 -21.81 8.90 13.05
CA ARG A 417 -21.10 10.19 13.21
C ARG A 417 -20.50 10.69 11.90
N LEU A 418 -19.93 9.80 11.10
CA LEU A 418 -19.41 10.14 9.77
C LEU A 418 -20.54 10.51 8.80
N THR A 419 -21.67 9.82 8.85
CA THR A 419 -22.84 10.14 8.02
C THR A 419 -23.38 11.53 8.37
N ASP A 420 -23.51 11.85 9.65
CA ASP A 420 -23.92 13.19 10.11
C ASP A 420 -22.93 14.27 9.63
N LEU A 421 -21.62 14.00 9.72
CA LEU A 421 -20.59 14.88 9.19
C LEU A 421 -20.73 15.09 7.68
N TYR A 422 -20.99 14.03 6.91
CA TYR A 422 -21.17 14.14 5.46
C TYR A 422 -22.41 14.96 5.11
N LEU A 423 -23.52 14.77 5.84
CA LEU A 423 -24.74 15.56 5.66
C LEU A 423 -24.48 17.03 5.94
N GLU A 424 -23.81 17.35 7.05
CA GLU A 424 -23.40 18.72 7.38
C GLU A 424 -22.54 19.33 6.27
N VAL A 425 -21.54 18.59 5.79
CA VAL A 425 -20.66 19.04 4.71
C VAL A 425 -21.45 19.31 3.43
N LEU A 426 -22.39 18.44 3.06
CA LEU A 426 -23.20 18.60 1.86
C LEU A 426 -24.20 19.76 1.96
N GLU A 427 -24.74 20.04 3.15
CA GLU A 427 -25.62 21.19 3.41
C GLU A 427 -24.87 22.53 3.36
N GLN A 428 -23.63 22.56 3.85
CA GLN A 428 -22.78 23.77 3.87
C GLN A 428 -22.10 24.04 2.53
N SER A 429 -21.88 22.99 1.73
CA SER A 429 -21.20 23.08 0.44
C SER A 429 -22.09 23.78 -0.58
N ARG A 430 -21.76 25.03 -0.94
CA ARG A 430 -22.34 25.64 -2.15
C ARG A 430 -21.86 24.87 -3.38
N PRO A 431 -22.67 24.75 -4.45
CA PRO A 431 -22.20 24.15 -5.71
C PRO A 431 -20.92 24.85 -6.16
N ARG A 432 -19.80 24.12 -6.20
CA ARG A 432 -18.57 24.63 -6.83
C ARG A 432 -18.87 24.68 -8.33
N PRO A 433 -18.81 25.87 -8.99
CA PRO A 433 -18.88 25.89 -10.44
C PRO A 433 -17.74 25.00 -10.96
N ALA A 434 -18.06 24.05 -11.83
CA ALA A 434 -17.05 23.27 -12.54
C ALA A 434 -16.15 24.27 -13.27
N ALA A 435 -14.95 24.51 -12.75
CA ALA A 435 -14.07 25.51 -13.32
C ALA A 435 -13.50 25.00 -14.64
N ALA A 436 -13.48 25.88 -15.64
CA ALA A 436 -12.66 25.69 -16.82
C ALA A 436 -11.21 25.36 -16.39
N PRO A 437 -10.49 24.50 -17.13
CA PRO A 437 -9.20 23.96 -16.72
C PRO A 437 -8.24 25.08 -16.29
N SER A 438 -7.97 25.20 -14.99
CA SER A 438 -7.07 26.21 -14.44
C SER A 438 -5.62 25.81 -14.70
N SER A 439 -4.85 26.70 -15.33
CA SER A 439 -3.47 26.52 -15.77
C SER A 439 -2.41 26.52 -14.65
N HIS A 440 -2.75 26.18 -13.41
CA HIS A 440 -1.75 25.97 -12.36
C HIS A 440 -1.18 24.55 -12.42
N ALA A 441 -0.59 24.25 -13.57
CA ALA A 441 0.44 23.22 -13.67
C ALA A 441 1.66 23.71 -12.88
N ALA A 442 1.93 23.07 -11.74
CA ALA A 442 3.27 23.11 -11.17
C ALA A 442 4.23 22.66 -12.26
N ALA A 443 5.12 23.56 -12.68
CA ALA A 443 6.12 23.43 -13.75
C ALA A 443 6.22 22.03 -14.35
N ALA A 444 5.32 21.74 -15.30
CA ALA A 444 5.46 20.59 -16.17
C ALA A 444 6.71 20.83 -17.02
N VAL A 445 7.72 19.96 -16.90
CA VAL A 445 8.68 19.78 -18.00
C VAL A 445 7.83 19.44 -19.23
N PRO A 446 7.96 20.14 -20.36
CA PRO A 446 7.01 20.03 -21.45
C PRO A 446 7.05 18.62 -22.02
N ALA A 447 6.03 17.82 -21.70
CA ALA A 447 5.69 16.62 -22.43
C ALA A 447 4.87 17.07 -23.65
N SER A 448 5.46 16.97 -24.83
CA SER A 448 4.74 17.11 -26.08
C SER A 448 3.59 16.09 -26.12
N THR A 449 2.39 16.58 -26.48
CA THR A 449 1.12 15.86 -26.52
C THR A 449 1.17 14.52 -27.26
N PRO A 450 0.80 13.39 -26.62
CA PRO A 450 0.73 12.06 -27.25
C PRO A 450 -0.68 11.69 -27.73
N SER A 451 -1.42 12.65 -28.30
CA SER A 451 -2.83 12.43 -28.71
C SER A 451 -2.99 11.62 -30.01
N GLU A 452 -1.93 11.21 -30.70
CA GLU A 452 -2.02 10.48 -31.98
C GLU A 452 -1.68 8.98 -31.89
N ALA A 453 -1.27 8.47 -30.71
CA ALA A 453 -0.76 7.08 -30.60
C ALA A 453 -1.83 6.03 -30.24
N ALA A 454 -2.96 6.44 -29.63
CA ALA A 454 -3.89 5.51 -28.97
C ALA A 454 -4.85 4.75 -29.91
N ALA A 455 -4.74 4.91 -31.24
CA ALA A 455 -5.68 4.33 -32.19
C ALA A 455 -5.07 3.31 -33.17
N THR A 456 -3.99 2.61 -32.83
CA THR A 456 -3.30 1.78 -33.84
C THR A 456 -2.95 0.38 -33.34
N GLY A 457 -3.35 -0.64 -34.10
CA GLY A 457 -2.96 -2.05 -33.96
C GLY A 457 -1.47 -2.27 -34.22
N ARG A 458 -0.62 -1.59 -33.45
CA ARG A 458 0.83 -1.58 -33.54
C ARG A 458 1.43 -2.72 -32.72
N ARG A 459 2.53 -3.26 -33.24
CA ARG A 459 3.22 -4.44 -32.71
C ARG A 459 4.17 -4.03 -31.59
N ARG A 460 4.26 -4.82 -30.53
CA ARG A 460 5.13 -4.50 -29.38
C ARG A 460 6.13 -5.62 -29.12
N VAL A 461 7.40 -5.28 -29.11
CA VAL A 461 8.51 -6.16 -28.75
C VAL A 461 9.12 -5.66 -27.44
N LEU A 462 9.04 -6.46 -26.37
CA LEU A 462 9.73 -6.17 -25.13
C LEU A 462 11.10 -6.84 -25.14
N VAL A 463 12.14 -6.07 -24.93
CA VAL A 463 13.52 -6.52 -24.80
C VAL A 463 13.89 -6.50 -23.33
N ALA A 464 14.08 -7.69 -22.78
CA ALA A 464 14.56 -7.94 -21.42
C ALA A 464 15.56 -9.10 -21.49
N ILE A 465 16.77 -8.81 -21.98
CA ILE A 465 17.83 -9.80 -22.21
C ILE A 465 18.18 -10.53 -20.92
N ASP A 466 18.09 -9.85 -19.78
CA ASP A 466 18.27 -10.49 -18.50
C ASP A 466 17.00 -11.25 -18.06
N PRO A 467 17.09 -12.57 -17.81
CA PRO A 467 15.92 -13.41 -17.56
C PRO A 467 15.26 -13.09 -16.20
N ASP A 468 16.01 -12.55 -15.24
CA ASP A 468 15.44 -12.14 -13.95
C ASP A 468 14.61 -10.85 -14.12
N ARG A 469 14.97 -9.99 -15.09
CA ARG A 469 14.17 -8.80 -15.45
C ARG A 469 12.99 -9.16 -16.34
N ALA A 470 13.13 -10.17 -17.20
CA ALA A 470 12.02 -10.68 -17.98
C ALA A 470 10.87 -11.17 -17.07
N ALA A 471 11.16 -11.62 -15.83
CA ALA A 471 10.13 -11.99 -14.85
C ALA A 471 9.16 -10.85 -14.49
N LEU A 472 9.50 -9.60 -14.77
CA LEU A 472 8.58 -8.45 -14.63
C LEU A 472 7.38 -8.55 -15.57
N VAL A 473 7.51 -9.26 -16.70
CA VAL A 473 6.41 -9.57 -17.63
C VAL A 473 5.31 -10.37 -16.92
N ALA A 474 5.70 -11.27 -16.01
CA ALA A 474 4.78 -12.05 -15.19
C ALA A 474 3.90 -11.20 -14.25
N ARG A 475 4.20 -9.91 -14.11
CA ARG A 475 3.43 -8.97 -13.29
C ARG A 475 2.46 -8.12 -14.11
N LEU A 476 2.58 -8.13 -15.43
CA LEU A 476 1.61 -7.47 -16.32
C LEU A 476 0.29 -8.24 -16.32
N ALA A 477 -0.84 -7.55 -16.41
CA ALA A 477 -2.14 -8.20 -16.59
C ALA A 477 -2.16 -9.05 -17.87
N GLY A 478 -2.89 -10.17 -17.90
CA GLY A 478 -2.91 -11.12 -19.02
C GLY A 478 -3.21 -10.47 -20.37
N ASP A 479 -4.15 -9.52 -20.40
CA ASP A 479 -4.54 -8.82 -21.63
C ASP A 479 -3.43 -7.90 -22.19
N ALA A 480 -2.51 -7.43 -21.35
CA ALA A 480 -1.35 -6.65 -21.78
C ALA A 480 -0.24 -7.52 -22.38
N ARG A 481 -0.29 -8.85 -22.18
CA ARG A 481 0.71 -9.80 -22.66
C ARG A 481 0.38 -10.37 -24.05
N SER A 482 -0.90 -10.47 -24.38
CA SER A 482 -1.39 -11.19 -25.58
C SER A 482 -0.91 -10.61 -26.91
N GLY A 483 -0.47 -9.34 -26.92
CA GLY A 483 0.13 -8.68 -28.09
C GLY A 483 1.64 -8.45 -28.00
N LEU A 484 2.31 -9.01 -26.99
CA LEU A 484 3.72 -8.73 -26.68
C LEU A 484 4.61 -9.90 -27.09
N VAL A 485 5.67 -9.61 -27.86
CA VAL A 485 6.76 -10.56 -28.11
C VAL A 485 7.94 -10.23 -27.21
N LEU A 486 8.37 -11.18 -26.38
CA LEU A 486 9.48 -11.00 -25.44
C LEU A 486 10.81 -11.48 -26.06
N VAL A 487 11.84 -10.64 -26.01
CA VAL A 487 13.23 -11.02 -26.27
C VAL A 487 13.95 -11.15 -24.93
N THR A 488 14.43 -12.35 -24.60
CA THR A 488 15.12 -12.65 -23.34
C THR A 488 16.28 -13.62 -23.59
N SER A 489 17.17 -13.81 -22.61
CA SER A 489 18.05 -14.97 -22.60
C SER A 489 17.42 -16.18 -21.90
N ALA A 490 17.99 -17.36 -22.16
CA ALA A 490 17.51 -18.63 -21.63
C ALA A 490 17.63 -18.71 -20.10
N GLY A 491 16.70 -19.42 -19.46
CA GLY A 491 16.57 -19.51 -17.99
C GLY A 491 15.51 -18.59 -17.38
N PHE A 492 14.65 -18.01 -18.22
CA PHE A 492 13.41 -17.34 -17.84
C PHE A 492 12.38 -18.35 -17.32
N SER A 493 11.55 -17.95 -16.35
CA SER A 493 10.54 -18.87 -15.76
C SER A 493 9.42 -19.17 -16.75
N LYS A 494 9.06 -20.44 -16.89
CA LYS A 494 7.93 -20.91 -17.72
C LYS A 494 6.61 -20.20 -17.37
N ALA A 495 6.31 -20.05 -16.08
CA ALA A 495 5.10 -19.36 -15.61
C ALA A 495 5.07 -17.86 -15.95
N ALA A 496 6.23 -17.25 -16.20
CA ALA A 496 6.33 -15.83 -16.51
C ALA A 496 6.04 -15.52 -17.99
N GLY A 497 6.13 -16.53 -18.87
CA GLY A 497 5.88 -16.40 -20.30
C GLY A 497 4.43 -16.64 -20.73
N ASP A 498 3.58 -17.09 -19.81
CA ASP A 498 2.18 -17.38 -20.11
C ASP A 498 1.42 -16.11 -20.54
N GLY A 499 0.70 -16.24 -21.65
CA GLY A 499 -0.10 -15.17 -22.26
C GLY A 499 0.66 -14.24 -23.21
N LEU A 500 1.94 -14.49 -23.51
CA LEU A 500 2.71 -13.72 -24.50
C LEU A 500 2.38 -14.13 -25.95
N ALA A 501 2.48 -13.19 -26.89
CA ALA A 501 2.35 -13.46 -28.33
C ALA A 501 3.52 -14.30 -28.88
N GLY A 502 4.66 -14.28 -28.20
CA GLY A 502 5.81 -15.11 -28.54
C GLY A 502 7.02 -14.80 -27.69
N ILE A 503 7.99 -15.72 -27.69
CA ILE A 503 9.25 -15.56 -26.98
C ILE A 503 10.40 -15.82 -27.95
N VAL A 504 11.41 -14.96 -27.93
CA VAL A 504 12.67 -15.13 -28.64
C VAL A 504 13.79 -15.20 -27.63
N GLU A 505 14.38 -16.39 -27.51
CA GLU A 505 15.55 -16.62 -26.69
C GLU A 505 16.83 -16.28 -27.46
N THR A 506 17.77 -15.61 -26.79
CA THR A 506 19.12 -15.41 -27.28
C THR A 506 20.16 -15.83 -26.25
N ASP A 507 21.19 -16.54 -26.71
CA ASP A 507 22.34 -16.89 -25.88
C ASP A 507 23.45 -15.83 -25.92
N LEU A 508 23.21 -14.69 -26.58
CA LEU A 508 24.24 -13.69 -26.90
C LEU A 508 25.55 -14.31 -27.42
N GLY A 509 25.51 -15.54 -27.97
CA GLY A 509 26.59 -16.36 -28.54
C GLY A 509 26.45 -16.51 -30.05
N GLY A 510 25.30 -16.08 -30.59
CA GLY A 510 24.95 -16.12 -32.00
C GLY A 510 23.75 -17.02 -32.28
N ARG A 511 23.30 -17.81 -31.29
CA ARG A 511 22.09 -18.62 -31.41
C ARG A 511 20.88 -17.80 -30.98
N VAL A 512 19.85 -17.85 -31.81
CA VAL A 512 18.54 -17.25 -31.55
C VAL A 512 17.52 -18.36 -31.74
N ARG A 513 16.63 -18.53 -30.77
CA ARG A 513 15.57 -19.54 -30.81
C ARG A 513 14.23 -18.85 -30.62
N ALA A 514 13.40 -18.90 -31.65
CA ALA A 514 12.00 -18.47 -31.55
C ALA A 514 11.17 -19.62 -30.96
N LEU A 515 10.33 -19.30 -29.97
CA LEU A 515 9.48 -20.24 -29.27
C LEU A 515 8.01 -19.86 -29.46
N ALA A 516 7.17 -20.88 -29.69
CA ALA A 516 5.73 -20.73 -29.80
C ALA A 516 5.06 -20.49 -28.45
N ASP A 517 5.58 -21.10 -27.39
CA ASP A 517 5.08 -20.98 -26.04
C ASP A 517 6.22 -21.01 -25.00
N ALA A 518 5.88 -20.73 -23.74
CA ALA A 518 6.83 -20.79 -22.64
C ALA A 518 7.23 -22.23 -22.24
N ALA A 519 6.53 -23.26 -22.75
CA ALA A 519 6.81 -24.65 -22.41
C ALA A 519 8.09 -25.19 -23.06
N ALA A 520 8.55 -24.55 -24.14
CA ALA A 520 9.73 -24.94 -24.88
C ALA A 520 11.06 -24.29 -24.40
N LEU A 521 11.03 -23.55 -23.28
CA LEU A 521 12.19 -22.86 -22.70
C LEU A 521 13.27 -23.85 -22.21
N GLY A 522 14.54 -23.55 -22.51
CA GLY A 522 15.69 -24.36 -22.11
C GLY A 522 16.28 -23.95 -20.74
N PRO A 523 17.22 -24.75 -20.20
CA PRO A 523 17.93 -24.40 -18.97
C PRO A 523 18.78 -23.11 -19.13
N PRO A 524 19.08 -22.39 -18.03
CA PRO A 524 19.85 -21.15 -18.08
C PRO A 524 21.25 -21.36 -18.68
N VAL A 525 21.64 -20.51 -19.63
CA VAL A 525 22.99 -20.56 -20.22
C VAL A 525 23.97 -19.82 -19.32
N THR A 526 24.91 -20.55 -18.69
CA THR A 526 25.90 -20.01 -17.75
C THR A 526 26.82 -18.94 -18.35
N GLY A 527 27.10 -19.02 -19.66
CA GLY A 527 27.89 -18.02 -20.38
C GLY A 527 27.22 -16.64 -20.46
N VAL A 528 25.91 -16.60 -20.65
CA VAL A 528 25.12 -15.35 -20.70
C VAL A 528 25.15 -14.65 -19.36
N ARG A 529 25.00 -15.40 -18.25
CA ARG A 529 25.10 -14.83 -16.90
C ARG A 529 26.46 -14.20 -16.62
N ARG A 530 27.56 -14.76 -17.14
CA ARG A 530 28.89 -14.14 -17.02
C ARG A 530 28.99 -12.83 -17.80
N ILE A 531 28.48 -12.79 -19.03
CA ILE A 531 28.46 -11.57 -19.86
C ILE A 531 27.57 -10.50 -19.20
N LEU A 532 26.36 -10.85 -18.80
CA LEU A 532 25.43 -9.95 -18.11
C LEU A 532 26.00 -9.46 -16.78
N ARG A 533 26.68 -10.32 -15.99
CA ARG A 533 27.34 -9.91 -14.74
C ARG A 533 28.52 -8.98 -14.99
N ALA A 534 29.28 -9.18 -16.08
CA ALA A 534 30.37 -8.29 -16.48
C ALA A 534 29.86 -6.91 -16.95
N VAL A 535 28.72 -6.87 -17.65
CA VAL A 535 28.04 -5.63 -18.07
C VAL A 535 27.31 -4.94 -16.90
N ARG A 536 26.80 -5.71 -15.93
CA ARG A 536 26.13 -5.23 -14.71
C ARG A 536 27.10 -4.76 -13.62
N HIS A 537 28.34 -5.27 -13.58
CA HIS A 537 29.40 -4.71 -12.73
C HIS A 537 29.51 -3.23 -13.05
N PRO A 538 29.68 -2.30 -12.07
CA PRO A 538 29.67 -0.87 -12.34
C PRO A 538 30.53 -0.58 -13.56
N LEU A 539 29.87 -0.19 -14.65
CA LEU A 539 30.46 -0.06 -15.99
C LEU A 539 31.71 0.85 -15.95
N ALA A 540 31.77 1.76 -14.97
CA ALA A 540 32.92 2.58 -14.62
C ALA A 540 34.19 1.79 -14.24
N VAL A 541 34.07 0.69 -13.48
CA VAL A 541 35.22 -0.13 -13.03
C VAL A 541 35.76 -0.98 -14.17
N ALA A 542 34.88 -1.54 -15.00
CA ALA A 542 35.30 -2.33 -16.16
C ALA A 542 35.84 -1.45 -17.31
N ARG A 543 35.35 -0.19 -17.45
CA ARG A 543 35.92 0.81 -18.39
C ARG A 543 37.32 1.25 -17.96
N ARG A 544 37.53 1.49 -16.66
CA ARG A 544 38.87 1.80 -16.09
C ARG A 544 39.89 0.66 -16.29
N ARG A 545 39.44 -0.58 -16.49
CA ARG A 545 40.29 -1.76 -16.74
C ARG A 545 40.44 -2.14 -18.23
N GLY A 546 39.83 -1.39 -19.15
CA GLY A 546 40.02 -1.58 -20.61
C GLY A 546 39.27 -2.76 -21.24
N TRP A 547 38.30 -3.37 -20.55
CA TRP A 547 37.68 -4.64 -20.97
C TRP A 547 36.43 -4.50 -21.88
N LEU A 548 35.93 -3.29 -22.18
CA LEU A 548 34.57 -3.09 -22.72
C LEU A 548 34.33 -3.00 -24.24
N PRO A 549 35.20 -2.42 -25.10
CA PRO A 549 34.80 -2.09 -26.48
C PRO A 549 34.45 -3.29 -27.36
N GLY A 550 35.01 -4.48 -27.07
CA GLY A 550 34.65 -5.72 -27.76
C GLY A 550 33.32 -6.30 -27.29
N LEU A 551 33.02 -6.15 -25.99
CA LEU A 551 31.83 -6.72 -25.36
C LEU A 551 30.57 -5.93 -25.70
N GLU A 552 30.65 -4.59 -25.73
CA GLU A 552 29.52 -3.73 -26.13
C GLU A 552 29.08 -3.99 -27.57
N ARG A 553 30.05 -4.07 -28.50
CA ARG A 553 29.79 -4.41 -29.91
C ARG A 553 29.16 -5.79 -30.05
N LEU A 554 29.59 -6.74 -29.22
CA LEU A 554 29.08 -8.11 -29.24
C LEU A 554 27.64 -8.20 -28.71
N VAL A 555 27.30 -7.49 -27.64
CA VAL A 555 25.91 -7.40 -27.12
C VAL A 555 24.99 -6.72 -28.13
N GLU A 556 25.43 -5.64 -28.76
CA GLU A 556 24.68 -4.94 -29.79
C GLU A 556 24.44 -5.83 -31.02
N GLN A 557 25.50 -6.40 -31.62
CA GLN A 557 25.37 -7.21 -32.84
C GLN A 557 24.47 -8.44 -32.61
N ARG A 558 24.63 -9.10 -31.46
CA ARG A 558 23.90 -10.34 -31.15
C ARG A 558 22.49 -10.07 -30.65
N GLY A 559 22.30 -9.01 -29.86
CA GLY A 559 20.98 -8.52 -29.46
C GLY A 559 20.13 -8.08 -30.65
N ALA A 560 20.73 -7.34 -31.60
CA ALA A 560 20.05 -6.90 -32.81
C ALA A 560 19.50 -8.07 -33.65
N ARG A 561 20.23 -9.19 -33.71
CA ARG A 561 19.76 -10.40 -34.39
C ARG A 561 18.51 -10.99 -33.73
N ALA A 562 18.50 -11.07 -32.40
CA ALA A 562 17.35 -11.58 -31.64
C ALA A 562 16.12 -10.67 -31.80
N ILE A 563 16.33 -9.36 -31.76
CA ILE A 563 15.27 -8.37 -31.92
C ILE A 563 14.67 -8.42 -33.33
N ARG A 564 15.50 -8.53 -34.38
CA ARG A 564 14.99 -8.71 -35.76
C ARG A 564 14.17 -9.98 -35.92
N SER A 565 14.58 -11.07 -35.26
CA SER A 565 13.79 -12.30 -35.23
C SER A 565 12.46 -12.10 -34.51
N ALA A 566 12.42 -11.33 -33.42
CA ALA A 566 11.18 -10.97 -32.74
C ALA A 566 10.28 -10.04 -33.57
N ILE A 567 10.86 -9.08 -34.30
CA ILE A 567 10.14 -8.22 -35.24
C ILE A 567 9.53 -9.04 -36.37
N ALA A 568 10.30 -9.96 -36.98
CA ALA A 568 9.81 -10.84 -38.04
C ALA A 568 8.67 -11.72 -37.55
N ARG A 569 8.76 -12.23 -36.32
CA ARG A 569 7.73 -13.05 -35.68
C ARG A 569 6.47 -12.26 -35.31
N ALA A 570 6.63 -11.02 -34.83
CA ALA A 570 5.52 -10.08 -34.71
C ALA A 570 4.93 -9.72 -36.10
N GLY A 571 5.70 -9.96 -37.18
CA GLY A 571 5.44 -9.60 -38.56
C GLY A 571 4.63 -10.60 -39.39
N GLU A 572 4.46 -11.85 -38.97
CA GLU A 572 3.71 -12.89 -39.72
C GLU A 572 2.22 -12.55 -39.96
N HIS A 573 1.74 -11.39 -39.46
CA HIS A 573 0.35 -10.92 -39.57
C HIS A 573 0.24 -9.49 -40.23
N GLY A 574 1.04 -9.15 -41.26
CA GLY A 574 0.89 -7.89 -42.05
C GLY A 574 2.01 -6.82 -41.92
N ALA A 575 1.78 -5.56 -42.32
CA ALA A 575 2.80 -4.50 -42.48
C ALA A 575 2.74 -3.32 -41.48
N SER A 576 2.42 -3.58 -40.20
CA SER A 576 2.31 -2.52 -39.18
C SER A 576 3.66 -2.16 -38.53
N PRO A 577 3.88 -0.89 -38.10
CA PRO A 577 5.09 -0.47 -37.38
C PRO A 577 5.29 -1.24 -36.07
N THR A 578 6.55 -1.54 -35.72
CA THR A 578 6.91 -2.24 -34.48
C THR A 578 7.54 -1.29 -33.47
N ASP A 579 6.99 -1.29 -32.25
CA ASP A 579 7.49 -0.57 -31.10
C ASP A 579 8.34 -1.51 -30.23
N ILE A 580 9.57 -1.09 -29.93
CA ILE A 580 10.48 -1.75 -29.00
C ILE A 580 10.36 -1.10 -27.62
N ILE A 581 10.22 -1.94 -26.60
CA ILE A 581 10.24 -1.57 -25.19
C ILE A 581 11.51 -2.18 -24.59
N CYS A 582 12.40 -1.37 -24.01
CA CYS A 582 13.61 -1.86 -23.34
C CYS A 582 13.47 -1.70 -21.82
N VAL A 583 13.80 -2.74 -21.04
CA VAL A 583 13.68 -2.71 -19.58
C VAL A 583 14.87 -2.01 -18.90
N ASP A 584 16.06 -2.11 -19.49
CA ASP A 584 17.25 -1.40 -19.01
C ASP A 584 18.23 -0.94 -20.14
N GLY A 585 19.41 -0.45 -19.73
CA GLY A 585 20.44 0.03 -20.66
C GLY A 585 21.15 -1.08 -21.47
N VAL A 586 21.15 -2.33 -20.98
CA VAL A 586 21.67 -3.50 -21.72
C VAL A 586 20.69 -3.88 -22.83
N ASP A 587 19.39 -3.81 -22.54
CA ASP A 587 18.33 -4.04 -23.51
C ASP A 587 18.33 -2.98 -24.62
N HIS A 588 18.57 -1.71 -24.26
CA HIS A 588 18.74 -0.64 -25.24
C HIS A 588 20.03 -0.81 -26.05
N LEU A 589 21.14 -1.24 -25.43
CA LEU A 589 22.38 -1.55 -26.16
C LEU A 589 22.16 -2.69 -27.17
N ALA A 590 21.41 -3.72 -26.79
CA ALA A 590 20.99 -4.80 -27.69
C ALA A 590 20.11 -4.29 -28.86
N ALA A 591 19.24 -3.30 -28.61
CA ALA A 591 18.35 -2.72 -29.61
C ALA A 591 19.00 -1.63 -30.50
N ARG A 592 20.16 -1.11 -30.12
CA ARG A 592 20.76 0.10 -30.71
C ARG A 592 20.86 0.07 -32.24
N SER A 593 21.43 -0.99 -32.80
CA SER A 593 21.58 -1.12 -34.25
C SER A 593 20.25 -1.29 -34.99
N VAL A 594 19.24 -1.90 -34.37
CA VAL A 594 17.89 -2.06 -34.97
C VAL A 594 17.16 -0.72 -35.00
N LEU A 595 17.26 0.05 -33.92
CA LEU A 595 16.70 1.40 -33.82
C LEU A 595 17.40 2.38 -34.78
N ALA A 596 18.73 2.29 -34.89
CA ALA A 596 19.52 3.14 -35.79
C ALA A 596 19.21 2.89 -37.28
N ALA A 597 18.89 1.65 -37.63
CA ALA A 597 18.49 1.27 -38.99
C ALA A 597 17.02 1.62 -39.33
N GLY A 598 16.25 2.14 -38.36
CA GLY A 598 14.84 2.51 -38.57
C GLY A 598 13.88 1.32 -38.71
N GLU A 599 14.34 0.11 -38.39
CA GLU A 599 13.56 -1.14 -38.52
C GLU A 599 12.45 -1.26 -37.47
N ALA A 600 12.60 -0.55 -36.35
CA ALA A 600 11.61 -0.43 -35.31
C ALA A 600 11.72 0.96 -34.67
N ARG A 601 10.64 1.38 -34.01
CA ARG A 601 10.63 2.59 -33.20
C ARG A 601 10.83 2.22 -31.75
N LEU A 602 11.59 3.03 -31.02
CA LEU A 602 11.58 2.92 -29.57
C LEU A 602 10.23 3.49 -29.11
N ALA A 603 9.45 2.71 -28.36
CA ALA A 603 8.19 3.19 -27.81
C ALA A 603 8.43 4.51 -27.05
N HIS A 604 7.55 5.51 -27.22
CA HIS A 604 7.65 6.74 -26.43
C HIS A 604 7.50 6.38 -24.94
N GLY A 605 8.55 6.66 -24.15
CA GLY A 605 8.69 6.22 -22.76
C GLY A 605 9.67 5.06 -22.53
N GLY A 606 10.19 4.41 -23.58
CA GLY A 606 11.36 3.53 -23.51
C GLY A 606 12.64 4.36 -23.48
N PHE A 607 13.52 4.15 -22.49
CA PHE A 607 14.63 5.08 -22.24
C PHE A 607 15.68 5.16 -23.34
N ARG A 608 15.95 6.40 -23.77
CA ARG A 608 17.25 6.82 -24.31
C ARG A 608 18.17 7.33 -23.18
N ARG A 609 19.44 6.96 -23.32
CA ARG A 609 20.69 7.42 -22.69
C ARG A 609 21.09 6.86 -21.32
N LEU A 610 22.05 5.92 -21.38
CA LEU A 610 23.39 6.11 -20.82
C LEU A 610 23.99 7.40 -21.40
N GLY A 611 24.41 8.31 -20.53
CA GLY A 611 25.02 9.59 -20.87
C GLY A 611 24.70 10.60 -19.77
N ASP A 612 25.71 10.80 -18.92
CA ASP A 612 25.89 11.86 -17.92
C ASP A 612 25.33 11.64 -16.49
N GLU A 613 26.31 11.37 -15.61
CA GLU A 613 26.50 11.81 -14.21
C GLU A 613 25.48 11.44 -13.11
N ALA A 614 25.84 10.43 -12.29
CA ALA A 614 26.16 10.51 -10.85
C ALA A 614 26.31 9.10 -10.25
#